data_AF-A0A9P7V525-F1
#
_entry.id   AF-A0A9P7V525-F1
#
_cell.length_a   1.000
_cell.length_b   1.000
_cell.length_c   1.000
_cell.angle_alpha   90.00
_cell.angle_beta   90.00
_cell.angle_gamma   90.00
#
_symmetry.space_group_name_H-M   'P 1'
#
loop_
_entity.id
_entity.type
_entity.pdbx_description
1 polymer ?
#
loop_
_entity_poly.entity_id
_entity_poly.type
_entity_poly.pdbx_seq_one_letter_code
_entity_poly.pdbx_strand_id
1 'polypeptide(L)'
;MSITSEWLTLEAVNASRTGYGRIKFSKSFFHTFEVDLEEESTIEGYDEDAYHVLLKSKHLLTLFRNPDSWEYVCLRTNMSTTAQPAARFKLLVEIKTSNLIVKKYQTSYNPTVATHVDVGKVYNSDLEKRRKNSQGMFIIHCLVMELKTLKSFLDTTASGAEDFRLNVKPDKIQITAYIKHITRDKEYLKQPMSVSLDIPLTELVQTNLLDYNLMVNFLFRLKELKTFSHLINSLNTLDADYDDSLFKILFRNPGEPILFQATHKESIWVQFVYLTTFDKESDLEAKELGYLPTSAPLSPLLCDLQPFTLASSRSLNEVLHLTTNKPKSNATFNGLKRTHKIQKTSDHRMCVGGGGGGLFSHSNEMENESDVDRITHERQTTPDWGGGYESIPSTESNLNIPPPSSMDHEVNLHSEEEYGPTQNTKRPKSIFD
;
A
#
# COMPACT_ATOMS: atom_id res chain seq x y z
N MET A 1 -11.17 0.95 -6.83
CA MET A 1 -11.01 2.40 -7.00
C MET A 1 -12.40 2.99 -6.93
N SER A 2 -12.56 4.11 -6.23
CA SER A 2 -13.86 4.72 -5.97
C SER A 2 -13.74 6.22 -6.17
N ILE A 3 -14.69 6.81 -6.88
CA ILE A 3 -14.65 8.21 -7.31
C ILE A 3 -15.89 8.89 -6.76
N THR A 4 -15.68 9.97 -5.99
CA THR A 4 -16.74 10.88 -5.56
C THR A 4 -16.44 12.28 -6.08
N SER A 5 -17.35 13.23 -5.87
CA SER A 5 -17.14 14.65 -6.20
C SER A 5 -15.94 15.29 -5.49
N GLU A 6 -15.48 14.71 -4.38
CA GLU A 6 -14.44 15.29 -3.52
C GLU A 6 -13.18 14.43 -3.43
N TRP A 7 -13.26 13.12 -3.74
CA TRP A 7 -12.17 12.18 -3.47
C TRP A 7 -12.00 11.14 -4.58
N LEU A 8 -10.75 10.86 -4.91
CA LEU A 8 -10.35 9.60 -5.54
C LEU A 8 -9.83 8.64 -4.47
N THR A 9 -10.44 7.47 -4.35
CA THR A 9 -10.05 6.44 -3.38
C THR A 9 -9.48 5.22 -4.09
N LEU A 10 -8.27 4.82 -3.72
CA LEU A 10 -7.66 3.54 -4.09
C LEU A 10 -7.73 2.59 -2.92
N GLU A 11 -8.24 1.37 -3.15
CA GLU A 11 -8.39 0.35 -2.12
C GLU A 11 -7.90 -0.99 -2.64
N ALA A 12 -7.27 -1.76 -1.76
CA ALA A 12 -6.79 -3.09 -2.07
C ALA A 12 -6.81 -3.99 -0.82
N VAL A 13 -7.12 -5.26 -1.05
CA VAL A 13 -6.98 -6.34 -0.05
C VAL A 13 -5.81 -7.22 -0.49
N ASN A 14 -5.01 -7.66 0.47
CA ASN A 14 -3.92 -8.60 0.19
C ASN A 14 -4.46 -10.00 -0.20
N ALA A 15 -3.60 -10.85 -0.76
CA ALA A 15 -4.03 -12.18 -1.23
C ALA A 15 -4.54 -13.10 -0.10
N SER A 16 -3.99 -12.97 1.11
CA SER A 16 -4.42 -13.73 2.29
C SER A 16 -5.65 -13.16 3.00
N ARG A 17 -6.17 -12.00 2.55
CA ARG A 17 -7.27 -11.26 3.19
C ARG A 17 -7.04 -10.93 4.67
N THR A 18 -5.78 -10.77 5.05
CA THR A 18 -5.35 -10.38 6.40
C THR A 18 -5.00 -8.90 6.51
N GLY A 19 -4.91 -8.21 5.37
CA GLY A 19 -4.51 -6.81 5.29
C GLY A 19 -5.32 -6.08 4.23
N TYR A 20 -5.74 -4.86 4.59
CA TYR A 20 -6.50 -3.94 3.74
C TYR A 20 -5.79 -2.60 3.72
N GLY A 21 -5.62 -2.03 2.53
CA GLY A 21 -5.01 -0.72 2.33
C GLY A 21 -5.97 0.20 1.58
N ARG A 22 -6.05 1.45 2.01
CA ARG A 22 -6.85 2.51 1.41
C ARG A 22 -6.05 3.79 1.36
N ILE A 23 -6.10 4.46 0.22
CA ILE A 23 -5.51 5.79 0.01
C ILE A 23 -6.60 6.67 -0.59
N LYS A 24 -6.88 7.81 0.03
CA LYS A 24 -7.79 8.83 -0.50
C LYS A 24 -6.99 10.05 -0.92
N PHE A 25 -7.28 10.56 -2.11
CA PHE A 25 -6.75 11.78 -2.66
C PHE A 25 -7.89 12.79 -2.74
N SER A 26 -7.76 13.92 -2.04
CA SER A 26 -8.70 15.03 -2.10
C SER A 26 -8.69 15.64 -3.51
N LYS A 27 -9.79 16.26 -3.94
CA LYS A 27 -9.79 17.07 -5.16
C LYS A 27 -8.65 18.10 -5.20
N SER A 28 -8.24 18.63 -4.04
CA SER A 28 -7.14 19.59 -3.89
C SER A 28 -5.76 19.00 -4.18
N PHE A 29 -5.61 17.68 -4.18
CA PHE A 29 -4.37 17.00 -4.59
C PHE A 29 -4.14 17.13 -6.11
N PHE A 30 -5.20 17.22 -6.90
CA PHE A 30 -5.13 17.23 -8.35
C PHE A 30 -5.07 18.65 -8.89
N HIS A 31 -4.37 18.84 -10.00
CA HIS A 31 -4.45 20.09 -10.76
C HIS A 31 -5.86 20.29 -11.36
N THR A 32 -6.47 19.21 -11.84
CA THR A 32 -7.83 19.18 -12.38
C THR A 32 -8.54 17.95 -11.82
N PHE A 33 -9.70 18.14 -11.23
CA PHE A 33 -10.55 17.08 -10.71
C PHE A 33 -12.00 17.39 -11.09
N GLU A 34 -12.49 16.68 -12.10
CA GLU A 34 -13.83 16.86 -12.65
C GLU A 34 -14.56 15.52 -12.61
N VAL A 35 -15.72 15.54 -11.96
CA VAL A 35 -16.57 14.37 -11.78
C VAL A 35 -17.99 14.82 -12.04
N ASP A 36 -18.56 14.30 -13.13
CA ASP A 36 -19.95 14.50 -13.51
C ASP A 36 -20.71 13.20 -13.24
N LEU A 37 -21.64 13.27 -12.28
CA LEU A 37 -22.44 12.13 -11.86
C LEU A 37 -23.91 12.26 -12.26
N GLU A 38 -24.36 13.35 -12.89
CA GLU A 38 -25.75 13.86 -12.93
C GLU A 38 -26.91 12.89 -13.36
N GLU A 39 -26.64 11.67 -13.83
CA GLU A 39 -27.64 10.63 -14.21
C GLU A 39 -27.55 9.35 -13.34
N GLU A 40 -27.51 9.56 -12.03
CA GLU A 40 -26.95 8.68 -10.98
C GLU A 40 -27.61 7.29 -10.79
N SER A 41 -28.93 7.16 -10.92
CA SER A 41 -29.62 5.97 -10.38
C SER A 41 -29.52 4.68 -11.23
N THR A 42 -28.99 4.74 -12.45
CA THR A 42 -28.97 3.57 -13.37
C THR A 42 -27.57 3.14 -13.81
N ILE A 43 -26.53 3.82 -13.37
CA ILE A 43 -25.16 3.55 -13.78
C ILE A 43 -24.63 2.33 -13.00
N GLU A 44 -24.21 1.29 -13.71
CA GLU A 44 -23.57 0.12 -13.10
C GLU A 44 -22.31 0.54 -12.33
N GLY A 45 -22.26 0.20 -11.05
CA GLY A 45 -21.15 0.51 -10.14
C GLY A 45 -21.28 1.85 -9.42
N TYR A 46 -22.37 2.57 -9.64
CA TYR A 46 -22.77 3.69 -8.79
C TYR A 46 -23.40 3.16 -7.49
N ASP A 47 -22.98 3.70 -6.36
CA ASP A 47 -23.52 3.42 -5.03
C ASP A 47 -23.47 4.68 -4.17
N GLU A 48 -24.61 5.05 -3.60
CA GLU A 48 -24.83 6.31 -2.87
C GLU A 48 -24.37 7.55 -3.67
N ASP A 49 -23.15 8.03 -3.42
CA ASP A 49 -22.52 9.23 -4.00
C ASP A 49 -21.16 8.91 -4.66
N ALA A 50 -20.94 7.64 -5.01
CA ALA A 50 -19.65 7.14 -5.43
C ALA A 50 -19.75 6.16 -6.61
N TYR A 51 -18.83 6.33 -7.56
CA TYR A 51 -18.63 5.37 -8.65
C TYR A 51 -17.48 4.42 -8.31
N HIS A 52 -17.77 3.13 -8.19
CA HIS A 52 -16.79 2.11 -7.82
C HIS A 52 -16.41 1.21 -8.99
N VAL A 53 -15.11 1.05 -9.18
CA VAL A 53 -14.51 0.22 -10.22
C VAL A 53 -13.44 -0.72 -9.68
N LEU A 54 -13.48 -1.95 -10.15
CA LEU A 54 -12.49 -2.98 -9.89
C LEU A 54 -11.47 -3.02 -11.04
N LEU A 55 -10.23 -2.68 -10.69
CA LEU A 55 -9.09 -2.63 -11.61
C LEU A 55 -8.10 -3.74 -11.28
N LYS A 56 -7.43 -4.28 -12.31
CA LYS A 56 -6.29 -5.18 -12.12
C LYS A 56 -5.06 -4.36 -11.73
N SER A 57 -4.61 -4.50 -10.48
CA SER A 57 -3.45 -3.77 -9.93
C SER A 57 -2.17 -3.92 -10.77
N LYS A 58 -1.94 -5.11 -11.38
CA LYS A 58 -0.80 -5.36 -12.27
C LYS A 58 -0.73 -4.38 -13.44
N HIS A 59 -1.88 -3.98 -13.99
CA HIS A 59 -1.91 -3.02 -15.10
C HIS A 59 -1.45 -1.65 -14.64
N LEU A 60 -2.00 -1.14 -13.53
CA LEU A 60 -1.58 0.14 -12.94
C LEU A 60 -0.10 0.12 -12.56
N LEU A 61 0.38 -0.95 -11.92
CA LEU A 61 1.79 -1.07 -11.54
C LEU A 61 2.74 -1.00 -12.75
N THR A 62 2.32 -1.53 -13.90
CA THR A 62 3.12 -1.47 -15.13
C THR A 62 3.19 -0.04 -15.67
N LEU A 63 2.09 0.71 -15.58
CA LEU A 63 2.03 2.12 -16.00
C LEU A 63 2.87 3.01 -15.08
N PHE A 64 2.80 2.76 -13.77
CA PHE A 64 3.38 3.63 -12.75
C PHE A 64 4.81 3.27 -12.32
N ARG A 65 5.50 2.38 -13.03
CA ARG A 65 6.78 1.83 -12.57
C ARG A 65 7.93 2.84 -12.52
N ASN A 66 7.97 3.81 -13.43
CA ASN A 66 9.11 4.72 -13.62
C ASN A 66 8.65 6.18 -13.75
N PRO A 67 8.41 6.89 -12.63
CA PRO A 67 7.84 8.23 -12.61
C PRO A 67 8.80 9.37 -13.00
N ASP A 68 10.11 9.14 -13.00
CA ASP A 68 11.17 10.16 -13.00
C ASP A 68 11.21 11.13 -14.21
N SER A 69 10.33 10.95 -15.18
CA SER A 69 10.27 11.79 -16.39
C SER A 69 8.88 12.29 -16.72
N TRP A 70 7.91 12.20 -15.80
CA TRP A 70 6.53 12.58 -16.09
C TRP A 70 6.29 14.06 -15.77
N GLU A 71 5.66 14.75 -16.70
CA GLU A 71 5.16 16.11 -16.54
C GLU A 71 3.75 16.10 -15.97
N TYR A 72 2.87 15.23 -16.49
CA TYR A 72 1.56 14.97 -15.88
C TYR A 72 1.09 13.54 -16.12
N VAL A 73 0.13 13.12 -15.28
CA VAL A 73 -0.69 11.94 -15.46
C VAL A 73 -2.16 12.35 -15.44
N CYS A 74 -2.92 11.98 -16.47
CA CYS A 74 -4.36 12.18 -16.54
C CYS A 74 -5.07 10.82 -16.53
N LEU A 75 -6.05 10.69 -15.64
CA LEU A 75 -6.91 9.53 -15.52
C LEU A 75 -8.31 9.94 -15.97
N ARG A 76 -8.82 9.32 -17.04
CA ARG A 76 -10.15 9.61 -17.58
C ARG A 76 -10.96 8.35 -17.73
N THR A 77 -12.22 8.41 -17.35
CA THR A 77 -13.17 7.33 -17.59
C THR A 77 -14.52 7.91 -17.97
N ASN A 78 -15.24 7.23 -18.85
CA ASN A 78 -16.60 7.62 -19.21
C ASN A 78 -17.57 6.68 -18.49
N MET A 79 -18.34 7.25 -17.56
CA MET A 79 -19.26 6.52 -16.69
C MET A 79 -20.69 6.48 -17.27
N SER A 80 -20.96 7.21 -18.36
CA SER A 80 -22.30 7.33 -18.91
C SER A 80 -22.81 6.01 -19.51
N THR A 81 -24.07 5.70 -19.26
CA THR A 81 -24.76 4.55 -19.88
C THR A 81 -24.91 4.73 -21.39
N THR A 82 -24.89 5.98 -21.87
CA THR A 82 -24.99 6.35 -23.28
C THR A 82 -23.66 6.27 -24.04
N ALA A 83 -22.54 6.08 -23.32
CA ALA A 83 -21.23 5.95 -23.92
C ALA A 83 -21.19 4.78 -24.91
N GLN A 84 -20.45 4.95 -26.01
CA GLN A 84 -20.26 3.87 -26.98
C GLN A 84 -19.76 2.59 -26.29
N PRO A 85 -20.25 1.39 -26.66
CA PRO A 85 -19.83 0.14 -26.03
C PRO A 85 -18.31 -0.06 -26.04
N ALA A 86 -17.63 0.47 -27.05
CA ALA A 86 -16.18 0.43 -27.17
C ALA A 86 -15.46 1.35 -26.17
N ALA A 87 -16.09 2.38 -25.60
CA ALA A 87 -15.50 3.28 -24.61
C ALA A 87 -15.92 2.95 -23.18
N ARG A 88 -17.01 2.17 -23.02
CA ARG A 88 -17.56 1.79 -21.73
C ARG A 88 -16.57 0.90 -20.96
N PHE A 89 -16.53 1.10 -19.65
CA PHE A 89 -15.70 0.31 -18.71
C PHE A 89 -14.20 0.32 -19.02
N LYS A 90 -13.72 1.46 -19.52
CA LYS A 90 -12.31 1.70 -19.80
C LYS A 90 -11.80 2.89 -19.00
N LEU A 91 -10.66 2.68 -18.36
CA LEU A 91 -9.85 3.72 -17.77
C LEU A 91 -8.78 4.09 -18.80
N LEU A 92 -8.85 5.32 -19.28
CA LEU A 92 -7.85 5.94 -20.13
C LEU A 92 -6.81 6.59 -19.22
N VAL A 93 -5.54 6.28 -19.47
CA VAL A 93 -4.40 6.84 -18.74
C VAL A 93 -3.50 7.54 -19.75
N GLU A 94 -3.34 8.82 -19.60
CA GLU A 94 -2.43 9.63 -20.41
C GLU A 94 -1.26 10.09 -19.56
N ILE A 95 -0.05 9.87 -20.06
CA ILE A 95 1.19 10.27 -19.38
C ILE A 95 1.99 11.12 -20.37
N LYS A 96 2.17 12.40 -20.06
CA LYS A 96 3.10 13.27 -20.79
C LYS A 96 4.43 13.26 -20.09
N THR A 97 5.51 13.02 -20.84
CA THR A 97 6.87 13.08 -20.32
C THR A 97 7.52 14.45 -20.53
N SER A 98 8.58 14.74 -19.79
CA SER A 98 9.42 15.94 -19.96
C SER A 98 9.98 16.11 -21.36
N ASN A 99 10.09 15.01 -22.13
CA ASN A 99 10.53 15.02 -23.52
C ASN A 99 9.37 15.30 -24.50
N LEU A 100 8.24 15.82 -24.00
CA LEU A 100 7.02 16.13 -24.74
C LEU A 100 6.37 14.90 -25.41
N ILE A 101 6.71 13.68 -24.97
CA ILE A 101 6.11 12.45 -25.48
C ILE A 101 4.84 12.17 -24.68
N VAL A 102 3.70 12.10 -25.37
CA VAL A 102 2.42 11.70 -24.78
C VAL A 102 2.18 10.21 -25.02
N LYS A 103 2.11 9.44 -23.93
CA LYS A 103 1.79 8.01 -23.96
C LYS A 103 0.35 7.83 -23.50
N LYS A 104 -0.49 7.27 -24.38
CA LYS A 104 -1.88 6.92 -24.09
C LYS A 104 -2.00 5.42 -23.83
N TYR A 105 -2.62 5.07 -22.73
CA TYR A 105 -2.90 3.70 -22.32
C TYR A 105 -4.38 3.55 -22.04
N GLN A 106 -4.86 2.32 -22.17
CA GLN A 106 -6.24 1.99 -21.87
C GLN A 106 -6.26 0.68 -21.11
N THR A 107 -7.02 0.65 -20.01
CA THR A 107 -7.23 -0.56 -19.24
C THR A 107 -8.71 -0.76 -18.95
N SER A 108 -9.19 -1.99 -19.13
CA SER A 108 -10.57 -2.32 -18.78
C SER A 108 -10.71 -2.47 -17.26
N TYR A 109 -11.87 -2.06 -16.75
CA TYR A 109 -12.28 -2.30 -15.37
C TYR A 109 -13.65 -2.98 -15.33
N ASN A 110 -14.03 -3.47 -14.17
CA ASN A 110 -15.39 -3.94 -13.93
C ASN A 110 -16.08 -2.98 -12.97
N PRO A 111 -17.27 -2.45 -13.29
CA PRO A 111 -18.07 -1.71 -12.30
C PRO A 111 -18.43 -2.65 -11.14
N THR A 112 -18.51 -2.11 -9.93
CA THR A 112 -18.76 -2.91 -8.73
C THR A 112 -19.49 -2.07 -7.70
N VAL A 113 -20.11 -2.68 -6.68
CA VAL A 113 -20.69 -1.94 -5.55
C VAL A 113 -19.78 -2.11 -4.34
N ALA A 114 -19.66 -1.08 -3.50
CA ALA A 114 -18.90 -1.20 -2.26
C ALA A 114 -19.68 -2.06 -1.26
N THR A 115 -19.03 -3.11 -0.75
CA THR A 115 -19.68 -4.02 0.22
C THR A 115 -18.88 -4.24 1.48
N HIS A 116 -17.83 -3.47 1.73
CA HIS A 116 -16.97 -3.70 2.89
C HIS A 116 -17.25 -2.74 4.03
N VAL A 117 -17.14 -3.28 5.25
CA VAL A 117 -17.27 -2.50 6.48
C VAL A 117 -16.05 -1.60 6.63
N ASP A 118 -16.29 -0.29 6.72
CA ASP A 118 -15.24 0.70 6.93
C ASP A 118 -14.80 0.72 8.40
N VAL A 119 -13.83 -0.13 8.74
CA VAL A 119 -13.20 -0.18 10.07
C VAL A 119 -12.69 1.20 10.51
N GLY A 120 -12.22 2.02 9.56
CA GLY A 120 -11.75 3.37 9.84
C GLY A 120 -12.86 4.29 10.32
N LYS A 121 -13.99 4.30 9.60
CA LYS A 121 -15.20 5.05 9.98
C LYS A 121 -15.73 4.58 11.33
N VAL A 122 -15.80 3.27 11.57
CA VAL A 122 -16.26 2.69 12.84
C VAL A 122 -15.36 3.11 14.00
N TYR A 123 -14.04 2.96 13.88
CA TYR A 123 -13.10 3.26 14.96
C TYR A 123 -13.04 4.76 15.26
N ASN A 124 -13.05 5.61 14.24
CA ASN A 124 -13.08 7.06 14.43
C ASN A 124 -14.39 7.54 15.04
N SER A 125 -15.54 7.00 14.60
CA SER A 125 -16.84 7.34 15.20
C SER A 125 -16.90 6.96 16.67
N ASP A 126 -16.40 5.79 17.05
CA ASP A 126 -16.40 5.35 18.46
C ASP A 126 -15.41 6.14 19.32
N LEU A 127 -14.26 6.54 18.76
CA LEU A 127 -13.32 7.45 19.41
C LEU A 127 -13.95 8.84 19.68
N GLU A 128 -14.70 9.38 18.72
CA GLU A 128 -15.40 10.66 18.88
C GLU A 128 -16.55 10.59 19.89
N LYS A 129 -17.37 9.53 19.86
CA LYS A 129 -18.45 9.32 20.83
C LYS A 129 -17.90 9.29 22.25
N ARG A 130 -16.77 8.62 22.45
CA ARG A 130 -16.07 8.56 23.74
C ARG A 130 -15.61 9.94 24.22
N ARG A 131 -15.10 10.80 23.34
CA ARG A 131 -14.74 12.18 23.70
C ARG A 131 -15.95 13.01 24.15
N LYS A 132 -17.14 12.68 23.63
CA LYS A 132 -18.38 13.45 23.87
C LYS A 132 -19.21 12.96 25.05
N ASN A 133 -19.24 11.66 25.39
CA ASN A 133 -20.00 11.12 26.53
C ASN A 133 -19.49 9.73 27.01
N SER A 134 -19.30 9.59 28.33
CA SER A 134 -18.52 8.53 29.00
C SER A 134 -19.13 7.11 29.10
N GLN A 135 -19.95 6.65 28.15
CA GLN A 135 -20.50 5.29 28.18
C GLN A 135 -20.59 4.64 26.78
N GLY A 136 -19.50 4.69 26.02
CA GLY A 136 -19.36 3.81 24.86
C GLY A 136 -19.20 2.35 25.30
N MET A 137 -19.95 1.43 24.68
CA MET A 137 -19.87 -0.02 24.95
C MET A 137 -18.54 -0.64 24.52
N PHE A 138 -17.81 0.02 23.61
CA PHE A 138 -16.51 -0.42 23.10
C PHE A 138 -15.44 0.64 23.32
N ILE A 139 -14.32 0.22 23.90
CA ILE A 139 -13.18 1.09 24.18
C ILE A 139 -12.24 1.03 22.97
N ILE A 140 -12.16 2.14 22.21
CA ILE A 140 -11.11 2.34 21.21
C ILE A 140 -9.89 2.95 21.91
N HIS A 141 -8.74 2.34 21.70
CA HIS A 141 -7.44 2.85 22.09
C HIS A 141 -6.77 3.55 20.91
N CYS A 142 -6.06 4.64 21.19
CA CYS A 142 -5.39 5.48 20.20
C CYS A 142 -3.96 5.79 20.64
N LEU A 143 -3.02 5.57 19.73
CA LEU A 143 -1.63 5.98 19.84
C LEU A 143 -1.29 6.90 18.67
N VAL A 144 -0.58 7.99 18.94
CA VAL A 144 -0.03 8.87 17.92
C VAL A 144 1.47 8.96 18.12
N MET A 145 2.22 8.65 17.06
CA MET A 145 3.67 8.57 17.13
C MET A 145 4.32 9.12 15.87
N GLU A 146 5.58 9.52 16.01
CA GLU A 146 6.41 9.99 14.91
C GLU A 146 6.79 8.83 13.98
N LEU A 147 6.75 9.10 12.67
CA LEU A 147 7.17 8.13 11.67
C LEU A 147 8.66 7.79 11.76
N LYS A 148 9.50 8.74 12.21
CA LYS A 148 10.95 8.54 12.37
C LYS A 148 11.26 7.37 13.30
N THR A 149 10.52 7.24 14.41
CA THR A 149 10.66 6.12 15.35
C THR A 149 10.34 4.78 14.69
N LEU A 150 9.23 4.70 13.94
CA LEU A 150 8.88 3.49 13.19
C LEU A 150 9.91 3.17 12.10
N LYS A 151 10.43 4.18 11.40
CA LYS A 151 11.45 4.02 10.37
C LYS A 151 12.75 3.49 10.95
N SER A 152 13.27 4.12 12.01
CA SER A 152 14.48 3.68 12.71
C SER A 152 14.37 2.22 13.19
N PHE A 153 13.22 1.84 13.74
CA PHE A 153 12.95 0.46 14.11
C PHE A 153 13.00 -0.50 12.89
N LEU A 154 12.36 -0.14 11.78
CA LEU A 154 12.34 -0.98 10.59
C LEU A 154 13.71 -1.10 9.91
N ASP A 155 14.56 -0.08 10.00
CA ASP A 155 15.92 -0.07 9.45
C ASP A 155 16.87 -0.98 10.26
N THR A 156 16.67 -1.07 11.58
CA THR A 156 17.42 -2.00 12.46
C THR A 156 16.93 -3.43 12.36
N THR A 157 15.72 -3.65 11.85
CA THR A 157 15.10 -4.96 11.75
C THR A 157 15.69 -5.79 10.62
N ALA A 158 16.16 -6.99 10.94
CA ALA A 158 16.69 -7.93 9.95
C ALA A 158 15.73 -8.16 8.77
N SER A 159 16.27 -8.23 7.55
CA SER A 159 15.49 -8.40 6.31
C SER A 159 14.61 -9.67 6.30
N GLY A 160 15.03 -10.71 7.02
CA GLY A 160 14.31 -11.97 7.15
C GLY A 160 13.27 -12.04 8.27
N ALA A 161 13.02 -10.96 9.02
CA ALA A 161 11.94 -10.92 9.99
C ALA A 161 10.58 -10.94 9.27
N GLU A 162 9.67 -11.78 9.75
CA GLU A 162 8.37 -11.99 9.10
C GLU A 162 7.19 -11.43 9.89
N ASP A 163 7.31 -11.46 11.21
CA ASP A 163 6.21 -11.16 12.12
C ASP A 163 6.55 -9.91 12.95
N PHE A 164 5.50 -9.17 13.25
CA PHE A 164 5.52 -7.93 14.01
C PHE A 164 4.56 -8.06 15.20
N ARG A 165 5.06 -7.71 16.37
CA ARG A 165 4.35 -7.77 17.64
C ARG A 165 4.30 -6.37 18.25
N LEU A 166 3.10 -5.88 18.54
CA LEU A 166 2.87 -4.67 19.33
C LEU A 166 2.34 -5.09 20.70
N ASN A 167 3.16 -4.93 21.72
CA ASN A 167 2.81 -5.18 23.11
C ASN A 167 2.57 -3.85 23.81
N VAL A 168 1.38 -3.65 24.34
CA VAL A 168 1.02 -2.45 25.10
C VAL A 168 1.07 -2.81 26.57
N LYS A 169 1.91 -2.09 27.34
CA LYS A 169 2.02 -2.20 28.79
C LYS A 169 1.55 -0.88 29.43
N PRO A 170 1.33 -0.85 30.76
CA PRO A 170 0.79 0.32 31.45
C PRO A 170 1.67 1.57 31.36
N ASP A 171 2.99 1.39 31.24
CA ASP A 171 4.01 2.44 31.24
C ASP A 171 4.66 2.67 29.87
N LYS A 172 4.57 1.70 28.96
CA LYS A 172 5.24 1.72 27.67
C LYS A 172 4.55 0.88 26.61
N ILE A 173 4.83 1.18 25.34
CA ILE A 173 4.59 0.26 24.23
C ILE A 173 5.91 -0.41 23.86
N GLN A 174 5.84 -1.69 23.48
CA GLN A 174 6.96 -2.46 23.00
C GLN A 174 6.63 -2.98 21.61
N ILE A 175 7.44 -2.57 20.65
CA ILE A 175 7.35 -3.01 19.27
C ILE A 175 8.45 -4.06 19.06
N THR A 176 8.09 -5.24 18.56
CA THR A 176 9.04 -6.34 18.36
C THR A 176 8.87 -6.94 16.98
N ALA A 177 9.98 -7.15 16.27
CA ALA A 177 10.02 -7.91 15.03
C ALA A 177 10.84 -9.17 15.27
N TYR A 178 10.36 -10.32 14.82
CA TYR A 178 11.06 -11.57 15.06
C TYR A 178 11.09 -12.51 13.86
N ILE A 179 12.15 -13.29 13.84
CA ILE A 179 12.41 -14.36 12.90
C ILE A 179 12.02 -15.66 13.61
N LYS A 180 11.00 -16.35 13.08
CA LYS A 180 10.65 -17.69 13.55
C LYS A 180 11.82 -18.65 13.30
N HIS A 181 12.03 -19.58 14.23
CA HIS A 181 13.00 -20.65 14.03
C HIS A 181 12.58 -21.48 12.80
N ILE A 182 13.56 -21.89 12.01
CA ILE A 182 13.35 -22.83 10.90
C ILE A 182 14.05 -24.12 11.30
N THR A 183 13.26 -25.14 11.63
CA THR A 183 13.76 -26.50 11.85
C THR A 183 13.49 -27.33 10.62
N ARG A 184 14.53 -28.00 10.12
CA ARG A 184 14.40 -29.08 9.14
C ARG A 184 15.20 -30.26 9.67
N ASP A 185 14.59 -31.44 9.67
CA ASP A 185 15.26 -32.67 10.07
C ASP A 185 15.84 -32.64 11.50
N LYS A 186 15.17 -31.94 12.42
CA LYS A 186 15.57 -31.73 13.84
C LYS A 186 16.86 -30.92 14.03
N GLU A 187 17.43 -30.37 12.96
CA GLU A 187 18.54 -29.43 13.01
C GLU A 187 18.02 -28.00 12.83
N TYR A 188 18.65 -27.06 13.57
CA TYR A 188 18.34 -25.64 13.47
C TYR A 188 19.01 -25.06 12.23
N LEU A 189 18.22 -24.78 11.19
CA LEU A 189 18.72 -24.07 10.00
C LEU A 189 18.92 -22.58 10.27
N LYS A 190 18.12 -22.01 11.16
CA LYS A 190 18.17 -20.59 11.50
C LYS A 190 17.80 -20.41 12.97
N GLN A 191 18.71 -19.77 13.72
CA GLN A 191 18.43 -19.37 15.10
C GLN A 191 17.33 -18.29 15.11
N PRO A 192 16.38 -18.37 16.06
CA PRO A 192 15.40 -17.32 16.26
C PRO A 192 16.13 -16.04 16.68
N MET A 193 15.67 -14.91 16.15
CA MET A 193 16.21 -13.59 16.46
C MET A 193 15.06 -12.61 16.54
N SER A 194 15.10 -11.73 17.54
CA SER A 194 14.12 -10.67 17.73
C SER A 194 14.81 -9.34 17.96
N VAL A 195 14.25 -8.29 17.38
CA VAL A 195 14.60 -6.90 17.65
C VAL A 195 13.39 -6.26 18.31
N SER A 196 13.61 -5.63 19.46
CA SER A 196 12.56 -4.99 20.25
C SER A 196 12.92 -3.53 20.52
N LEU A 197 11.93 -2.66 20.43
CA LEU A 197 12.01 -1.26 20.78
C LEU A 197 10.93 -0.95 21.82
N ASP A 198 11.36 -0.46 22.96
CA ASP A 198 10.48 -0.01 24.05
C ASP A 198 10.33 1.52 23.94
N ILE A 199 9.09 2.00 23.88
CA ILE A 199 8.74 3.41 23.79
C ILE A 199 7.86 3.75 24.99
N PRO A 200 8.35 4.53 25.97
CA PRO A 200 7.54 5.03 27.08
C PRO A 200 6.28 5.76 26.58
N LEU A 201 5.15 5.61 27.29
CA LEU A 201 3.91 6.31 26.90
C LEU A 201 4.06 7.85 26.94
N THR A 202 5.02 8.35 27.71
CA THR A 202 5.37 9.78 27.80
C THR A 202 6.07 10.33 26.56
N GLU A 203 6.65 9.47 25.72
CA GLU A 203 7.29 9.86 24.45
C GLU A 203 6.28 9.90 23.28
N LEU A 204 5.06 9.39 23.48
CA LEU A 204 4.02 9.45 22.46
C LEU A 204 3.43 10.86 22.38
N VAL A 205 3.20 11.33 21.16
CA VAL A 205 2.59 12.65 20.91
C VAL A 205 1.19 12.73 21.49
N GLN A 206 0.42 11.64 21.38
CA GLN A 206 -0.91 11.53 21.97
C GLN A 206 -1.24 10.07 22.26
N THR A 207 -1.83 9.81 23.43
CA THR A 207 -2.35 8.49 23.81
C THR A 207 -3.55 8.62 24.75
N ASN A 208 -4.47 7.65 24.70
CA ASN A 208 -5.58 7.54 25.66
C ASN A 208 -5.45 6.29 26.55
N LEU A 209 -4.24 5.75 26.67
CA LEU A 209 -3.93 4.55 27.45
C LEU A 209 -3.62 4.83 28.92
N LEU A 210 -3.25 6.06 29.28
CA LEU A 210 -2.79 6.40 30.64
C LEU A 210 -3.85 6.11 31.73
N ASP A 211 -5.12 6.10 31.37
CA ASP A 211 -6.23 5.83 32.29
C ASP A 211 -6.50 4.33 32.47
N TYR A 212 -5.75 3.45 31.78
CA TYR A 212 -6.02 2.01 31.73
C TYR A 212 -4.77 1.20 32.05
N ASN A 213 -4.91 0.28 32.99
CA ASN A 213 -3.91 -0.76 33.24
C ASN A 213 -4.05 -1.87 32.18
N LEU A 214 -3.84 -1.50 30.91
CA LEU A 214 -4.05 -2.35 29.75
C LEU A 214 -2.77 -3.12 29.44
N MET A 215 -2.90 -4.45 29.34
CA MET A 215 -1.88 -5.32 28.78
C MET A 215 -2.46 -6.06 27.58
N VAL A 216 -2.08 -5.64 26.37
CA VAL A 216 -2.55 -6.25 25.12
C VAL A 216 -1.42 -6.51 24.16
N ASN A 217 -1.52 -7.61 23.43
CA ASN A 217 -0.54 -8.05 22.47
C ASN A 217 -1.19 -8.25 21.10
N PHE A 218 -0.69 -7.55 20.09
CA PHE A 218 -1.13 -7.67 18.71
C PHE A 218 -0.02 -8.28 17.87
N LEU A 219 -0.34 -9.37 17.17
CA LEU A 219 0.58 -10.05 16.27
C LEU A 219 0.04 -10.01 14.84
N PHE A 220 0.86 -9.53 13.89
CA PHE A 220 0.55 -9.51 12.46
C PHE A 220 1.83 -9.51 11.60
N ARG A 221 1.70 -9.58 10.27
CA ARG A 221 2.84 -9.75 9.36
C ARG A 221 3.62 -8.44 9.16
N LEU A 222 4.93 -8.47 9.39
CA LEU A 222 5.82 -7.31 9.27
C LEU A 222 5.86 -6.72 7.86
N LYS A 223 5.75 -7.57 6.83
CA LYS A 223 5.77 -7.15 5.42
C LYS A 223 4.72 -6.08 5.11
N GLU A 224 3.56 -6.18 5.74
CA GLU A 224 2.44 -5.27 5.50
C GLU A 224 2.72 -3.90 6.15
N LEU A 225 3.26 -3.90 7.37
CA LEU A 225 3.69 -2.67 8.05
C LEU A 225 4.83 -1.97 7.30
N LYS A 226 5.80 -2.73 6.76
CA LYS A 226 6.86 -2.17 5.91
C LYS A 226 6.29 -1.45 4.68
N THR A 227 5.21 -1.97 4.11
CA THR A 227 4.52 -1.34 2.97
C THR A 227 3.88 -0.02 3.37
N PHE A 228 3.21 0.03 4.52
CA PHE A 228 2.66 1.27 5.08
C PHE A 228 3.77 2.29 5.35
N SER A 229 4.81 1.92 6.09
CA SER A 229 5.92 2.81 6.44
C SER A 229 6.63 3.35 5.19
N HIS A 230 6.89 2.51 4.20
CA HIS A 230 7.51 2.94 2.95
C HIS A 230 6.64 3.97 2.20
N LEU A 231 5.32 3.73 2.13
CA LEU A 231 4.40 4.68 1.49
C LEU A 231 4.42 6.04 2.19
N ILE A 232 4.27 6.09 3.51
CA ILE A 232 4.24 7.37 4.23
C ILE A 232 5.59 8.08 4.14
N ASN A 233 6.71 7.34 4.25
CA ASN A 233 8.04 7.92 4.08
C ASN A 233 8.22 8.55 2.69
N SER A 234 7.76 7.88 1.63
CA SER A 234 7.82 8.42 0.26
C SER A 234 6.95 9.67 0.09
N LEU A 235 5.82 9.77 0.79
CA LEU A 235 5.01 10.98 0.78
C LEU A 235 5.76 12.16 1.42
N ASN A 236 6.42 11.93 2.55
CA ASN A 236 7.14 13.00 3.25
C ASN A 236 8.38 13.47 2.47
N THR A 237 9.02 12.60 1.69
CA THR A 237 10.15 13.02 0.84
C THR A 237 9.75 13.98 -0.28
N LEU A 238 8.47 14.11 -0.60
CA LEU A 238 7.99 15.10 -1.57
C LEU A 238 8.11 16.53 -1.04
N ASP A 239 8.17 16.70 0.28
CA ASP A 239 8.12 17.99 0.95
C ASP A 239 9.28 18.11 1.95
N ALA A 240 10.37 18.74 1.50
CA ALA A 240 11.59 18.91 2.30
C ALA A 240 11.39 19.63 3.64
N ASP A 241 10.27 20.36 3.79
CA ASP A 241 9.96 21.16 4.98
C ASP A 241 9.06 20.42 6.00
N TYR A 242 8.59 19.20 5.70
CA TYR A 242 7.60 18.50 6.54
C TYR A 242 8.22 17.39 7.40
N ASP A 243 8.97 17.79 8.43
CA ASP A 243 9.74 16.86 9.27
C ASP A 243 8.91 16.19 10.39
N ASP A 244 7.67 16.64 10.59
CA ASP A 244 6.76 16.21 11.68
C ASP A 244 5.68 15.24 11.20
N SER A 245 6.09 14.18 10.50
CA SER A 245 5.14 13.20 9.99
C SER A 245 4.65 12.27 11.10
N LEU A 246 3.43 12.51 11.55
CA LEU A 246 2.76 11.69 12.56
C LEU A 246 1.87 10.62 11.92
N PHE A 247 1.75 9.49 12.59
CA PHE A 247 0.71 8.51 12.27
C PHE A 247 -0.02 8.04 13.52
N LYS A 248 -1.24 7.59 13.32
CA LYS A 248 -2.17 7.12 14.35
C LYS A 248 -2.32 5.61 14.26
N ILE A 249 -2.33 4.96 15.42
CA ILE A 249 -2.67 3.55 15.59
C ILE A 249 -3.95 3.50 16.41
N LEU A 250 -4.98 2.83 15.89
CA LEU A 250 -6.26 2.63 16.53
C LEU A 250 -6.51 1.13 16.69
N PHE A 251 -6.88 0.70 17.89
CA PHE A 251 -7.16 -0.71 18.17
C PHE A 251 -8.17 -0.86 19.30
N ARG A 252 -8.66 -2.09 19.45
CA ARG A 252 -9.56 -2.53 20.51
C ARG A 252 -8.92 -3.70 21.26
N ASN A 253 -9.54 -4.88 21.25
CA ASN A 253 -9.02 -6.06 21.90
C ASN A 253 -8.12 -6.88 20.95
N PRO A 254 -7.20 -7.69 21.49
CA PRO A 254 -6.47 -8.69 20.72
C PRO A 254 -7.43 -9.59 19.91
N GLY A 255 -7.07 -9.88 18.67
CA GLY A 255 -7.92 -10.60 17.73
C GLY A 255 -8.81 -9.70 16.87
N GLU A 256 -9.09 -8.46 17.29
CA GLU A 256 -9.75 -7.46 16.44
C GLU A 256 -8.74 -6.78 15.49
N PRO A 257 -9.21 -6.17 14.39
CA PRO A 257 -8.33 -5.48 13.47
C PRO A 257 -7.59 -4.30 14.11
N ILE A 258 -6.32 -4.13 13.76
CA ILE A 258 -5.54 -2.93 14.10
C ILE A 258 -5.51 -1.98 12.90
N LEU A 259 -5.65 -0.69 13.16
CA LEU A 259 -5.80 0.36 12.16
C LEU A 259 -4.64 1.35 12.25
N PHE A 260 -3.90 1.49 11.16
CA PHE A 260 -2.85 2.48 10.97
C PHE A 260 -3.37 3.58 10.05
N GLN A 261 -3.22 4.85 10.46
CA GLN A 261 -3.68 6.00 9.70
C GLN A 261 -2.61 7.09 9.65
N ALA A 262 -2.40 7.67 8.48
CA ALA A 262 -1.55 8.84 8.30
C ALA A 262 -2.25 9.83 7.37
N THR A 263 -1.91 11.10 7.49
CA THR A 263 -2.46 12.17 6.65
C THR A 263 -1.32 13.06 6.21
N HIS A 264 -1.31 13.42 4.93
CA HIS A 264 -0.31 14.29 4.33
C HIS A 264 -0.99 15.53 3.76
N LYS A 265 -0.67 16.71 4.33
CA LYS A 265 -1.16 18.04 3.91
C LYS A 265 -2.67 18.12 3.64
N GLU A 266 -3.47 17.39 4.42
CA GLU A 266 -4.94 17.25 4.29
C GLU A 266 -5.44 16.71 2.93
N SER A 267 -4.55 16.56 1.95
CA SER A 267 -4.87 16.23 0.56
C SER A 267 -4.72 14.74 0.28
N ILE A 268 -3.93 14.03 1.09
CA ILE A 268 -3.77 12.57 0.98
C ILE A 268 -4.03 11.95 2.35
N TRP A 269 -4.93 10.98 2.39
CA TRP A 269 -5.24 10.21 3.58
C TRP A 269 -4.94 8.74 3.34
N VAL A 270 -4.12 8.14 4.21
CA VAL A 270 -3.67 6.76 4.09
C VAL A 270 -4.18 5.97 5.29
N GLN A 271 -4.77 4.82 5.00
CA GLN A 271 -5.32 3.91 5.99
C GLN A 271 -4.91 2.48 5.68
N PHE A 272 -4.34 1.77 6.65
CA PHE A 272 -4.09 0.34 6.58
C PHE A 272 -4.75 -0.37 7.75
N VAL A 273 -5.40 -1.50 7.49
CA VAL A 273 -6.06 -2.34 8.49
C VAL A 273 -5.43 -3.72 8.43
N TYR A 274 -5.00 -4.25 9.57
CA TYR A 274 -4.43 -5.60 9.66
C TYR A 274 -5.23 -6.44 10.64
N LEU A 275 -5.52 -7.68 10.27
CA LEU A 275 -6.06 -8.66 11.20
C LEU A 275 -4.98 -9.06 12.18
N THR A 276 -5.32 -9.09 13.47
CA THR A 276 -4.39 -9.47 14.53
C THR A 276 -4.67 -10.91 14.96
N THR A 277 -3.62 -11.67 15.24
CA THR A 277 -3.74 -13.01 15.79
C THR A 277 -3.58 -12.98 17.31
N PHE A 278 -4.34 -13.83 17.98
CA PHE A 278 -4.19 -14.06 19.42
C PHE A 278 -3.07 -15.05 19.69
N ASP A 279 -2.03 -14.62 20.40
CA ASP A 279 -0.94 -15.48 20.83
C ASP A 279 -1.24 -16.07 22.21
N LYS A 280 -1.48 -17.39 22.26
CA LYS A 280 -1.86 -18.10 23.49
C LYS A 280 -0.78 -18.05 24.57
N GLU A 281 0.49 -17.90 24.19
CA GLU A 281 1.60 -17.83 25.14
C GLU A 281 1.57 -16.53 25.95
N SER A 282 1.26 -15.39 25.31
CA SER A 282 1.11 -14.12 26.01
C SER A 282 -0.07 -14.08 26.98
N ASP A 283 -1.04 -14.96 26.76
CA ASP A 283 -2.23 -15.10 27.60
C ASP A 283 -1.92 -15.81 28.93
N LEU A 284 -0.86 -16.60 28.99
CA LEU A 284 -0.37 -17.24 30.22
C LEU A 284 0.37 -16.22 31.09
N GLU A 285 1.24 -15.39 30.50
CA GLU A 285 1.93 -14.30 31.22
C GLU A 285 0.94 -13.26 31.78
N ALA A 286 -0.09 -12.90 31.01
CA ALA A 286 -1.11 -11.96 31.48
C ALA A 286 -1.92 -12.52 32.68
N LYS A 287 -2.21 -13.83 32.67
CA LYS A 287 -2.90 -14.51 33.77
C LYS A 287 -2.04 -14.64 35.03
N GLU A 288 -0.74 -14.86 34.89
CA GLU A 288 0.19 -14.93 36.03
C GLU A 288 0.34 -13.59 36.76
N LEU A 289 0.23 -12.48 36.03
CA LEU A 289 0.31 -11.13 36.61
C LEU A 289 -1.03 -10.60 37.16
N GLY A 290 -2.09 -11.43 37.18
CA GLY A 290 -3.39 -11.08 37.76
C GLY A 290 -4.25 -10.15 36.90
N TYR A 291 -3.93 -9.99 35.62
CA TYR A 291 -4.75 -9.20 34.70
C TYR A 291 -5.92 -10.03 34.17
N LEU A 292 -7.11 -9.42 34.09
CA LEU A 292 -8.28 -10.07 33.52
C LEU A 292 -8.09 -10.20 32.00
N PRO A 293 -8.09 -11.42 31.42
CA PRO A 293 -8.11 -11.57 29.97
C PRO A 293 -9.44 -11.01 29.46
N THR A 294 -9.38 -9.97 28.61
CA THR A 294 -10.55 -9.45 27.92
C THR A 294 -10.96 -10.43 26.82
N SER A 295 -11.51 -11.58 27.18
CA SER A 295 -12.10 -12.53 26.23
C SER A 295 -13.44 -11.96 25.72
N ALA A 296 -13.38 -10.89 24.95
CA ALA A 296 -14.53 -10.42 24.21
C ALA A 296 -14.83 -11.41 23.07
N PRO A 297 -16.11 -11.73 22.79
CA PRO A 297 -16.46 -12.53 21.62
C PRO A 297 -15.94 -11.84 20.35
N LEU A 298 -15.45 -12.63 19.39
CA LEU A 298 -14.95 -12.14 18.10
C LEU A 298 -15.98 -11.19 17.47
N SER A 299 -15.56 -9.96 17.20
CA SER A 299 -16.42 -8.93 16.63
C SER A 299 -16.87 -9.32 15.22
N PRO A 300 -18.14 -9.06 14.83
CA PRO A 300 -18.64 -9.31 13.47
C PRO A 300 -17.81 -8.61 12.38
N LEU A 301 -17.00 -7.60 12.74
CA LEU A 301 -16.04 -6.93 11.86
C LEU A 301 -15.01 -7.88 11.21
N LEU A 302 -14.74 -9.06 11.78
CA LEU A 302 -13.82 -10.05 11.21
C LEU A 302 -14.39 -10.82 10.01
N CYS A 303 -15.72 -10.90 9.88
CA CYS A 303 -16.36 -11.67 8.80
C CYS A 303 -16.48 -10.88 7.48
N ASP A 304 -16.36 -9.56 7.53
CA ASP A 304 -16.77 -8.67 6.44
C ASP A 304 -15.62 -7.95 5.71
N LEU A 305 -14.38 -8.43 5.82
CA LEU A 305 -13.32 -8.07 4.85
C LEU A 305 -13.51 -8.81 3.50
N GLN A 306 -14.76 -8.88 3.02
CA GLN A 306 -15.06 -9.39 1.69
C GLN A 306 -14.77 -8.29 0.66
N PRO A 307 -14.01 -8.59 -0.40
CA PRO A 307 -13.86 -7.64 -1.51
C PRO A 307 -15.22 -7.47 -2.21
N PHE A 308 -15.39 -6.28 -2.79
CA PHE A 308 -16.52 -5.83 -3.61
C PHE A 308 -17.34 -6.95 -4.25
N THR A 309 -18.67 -6.91 -4.07
CA THR A 309 -19.56 -7.75 -4.87
C THR A 309 -19.67 -7.15 -6.27
N LEU A 310 -19.49 -8.01 -7.28
CA LEU A 310 -19.78 -7.64 -8.66
C LEU A 310 -21.26 -7.28 -8.72
N ALA A 311 -21.58 -6.11 -9.28
CA ALA A 311 -22.95 -5.74 -9.59
C ALA A 311 -23.49 -6.82 -10.56
N SER A 312 -24.36 -7.68 -10.07
CA SER A 312 -24.93 -8.77 -10.85
C SER A 312 -25.88 -8.19 -11.90
N SER A 313 -25.41 -8.05 -13.14
CA SER A 313 -26.27 -8.06 -14.31
C SER A 313 -26.02 -9.35 -15.09
N ARG A 314 -27.00 -10.26 -15.02
CA ARG A 314 -27.17 -11.48 -15.84
C ARG A 314 -26.14 -12.60 -15.63
N SER A 315 -26.64 -13.71 -15.06
CA SER A 315 -26.34 -15.09 -15.44
C SER A 315 -25.23 -15.24 -16.49
N LEU A 316 -24.01 -15.57 -16.05
CA LEU A 316 -22.90 -16.00 -16.91
C LEU A 316 -23.09 -17.43 -17.47
N ASN A 317 -24.34 -17.92 -17.57
CA ASN A 317 -24.67 -19.25 -18.08
C ASN A 317 -25.41 -19.24 -19.44
N GLU A 318 -25.60 -18.10 -20.10
CA GLU A 318 -26.47 -18.04 -21.30
C GLU A 318 -25.83 -17.49 -22.59
N VAL A 319 -24.49 -17.44 -22.69
CA VAL A 319 -23.81 -17.17 -23.97
C VAL A 319 -22.71 -18.20 -24.23
N LEU A 320 -23.10 -19.47 -24.29
CA LEU A 320 -22.31 -20.54 -24.91
C LEU A 320 -23.25 -21.63 -25.49
N HIS A 321 -24.18 -21.20 -26.35
CA HIS A 321 -24.84 -22.11 -27.29
C HIS A 321 -24.75 -21.56 -28.71
N LEU A 322 -23.56 -21.67 -29.29
CA LEU A 322 -23.37 -21.65 -30.74
C LEU A 322 -23.12 -23.08 -31.22
N THR A 323 -24.23 -23.70 -31.65
CA THR A 323 -24.36 -24.56 -32.82
C THR A 323 -23.11 -25.29 -33.33
N THR A 324 -23.01 -26.59 -33.05
CA THR A 324 -22.32 -27.54 -33.92
C THR A 324 -23.26 -28.67 -34.32
N ASN A 325 -23.99 -28.45 -35.41
CA ASN A 325 -24.64 -29.52 -36.18
C ASN A 325 -23.67 -29.98 -37.27
N LYS A 326 -23.23 -31.25 -37.22
CA LYS A 326 -23.16 -32.20 -38.35
C LYS A 326 -22.48 -33.53 -37.96
N PRO A 327 -22.70 -34.62 -38.72
CA PRO A 327 -23.28 -35.83 -38.14
C PRO A 327 -22.31 -37.03 -38.07
N LYS A 328 -22.81 -38.04 -37.35
CA LYS A 328 -22.27 -39.39 -37.17
C LYS A 328 -21.89 -40.07 -38.50
N SER A 329 -20.71 -40.70 -38.51
CA SER A 329 -20.46 -41.91 -39.30
C SER A 329 -19.57 -42.86 -38.51
N ASN A 330 -20.04 -44.11 -38.42
CA ASN A 330 -19.44 -45.26 -37.77
C ASN A 330 -18.13 -45.70 -38.45
N ALA A 331 -17.15 -46.17 -37.66
CA ALA A 331 -16.25 -47.28 -38.03
C ALA A 331 -15.43 -47.79 -36.83
N THR A 332 -15.85 -48.94 -36.31
CA THR A 332 -15.07 -50.17 -36.06
C THR A 332 -13.66 -50.11 -35.44
N PHE A 333 -13.61 -50.47 -34.15
CA PHE A 333 -12.88 -51.59 -33.54
C PHE A 333 -11.58 -52.15 -34.19
N ASN A 334 -10.47 -52.03 -33.45
CA ASN A 334 -9.37 -52.98 -33.19
C ASN A 334 -8.20 -52.14 -32.63
N GLY A 335 -7.73 -52.26 -31.39
CA GLY A 335 -7.19 -53.45 -30.76
C GLY A 335 -5.67 -53.48 -30.99
N LEU A 336 -4.86 -53.03 -30.01
CA LEU A 336 -3.55 -53.64 -29.70
C LEU A 336 -2.96 -53.09 -28.40
N LYS A 337 -2.72 -54.00 -27.45
CA LYS A 337 -1.88 -53.83 -26.27
C LYS A 337 -0.42 -53.77 -26.68
N ARG A 338 0.40 -52.94 -26.02
CA ARG A 338 1.82 -53.26 -25.76
C ARG A 338 2.36 -52.47 -24.58
N THR A 339 2.66 -53.24 -23.53
CA THR A 339 3.50 -52.95 -22.38
C THR A 339 4.97 -52.90 -22.79
N HIS A 340 5.78 -51.98 -22.25
CA HIS A 340 7.20 -52.24 -22.00
C HIS A 340 7.70 -51.54 -20.72
N LYS A 341 8.24 -52.38 -19.81
CA LYS A 341 9.14 -52.08 -18.69
C LYS A 341 10.56 -51.88 -19.25
N ILE A 342 11.30 -50.88 -18.75
CA ILE A 342 12.78 -50.81 -18.67
C ILE A 342 13.05 -49.92 -17.43
N GLN A 343 13.42 -50.41 -16.25
CA GLN A 343 14.67 -51.00 -15.73
C GLN A 343 15.86 -50.03 -15.63
N LYS A 344 16.35 -49.94 -14.38
CA LYS A 344 17.42 -49.09 -13.81
C LYS A 344 18.79 -49.29 -14.46
N THR A 345 19.61 -48.26 -14.43
CA THR A 345 21.05 -48.37 -14.13
C THR A 345 21.49 -47.27 -13.17
N SER A 346 22.15 -47.74 -12.11
CA SER A 346 22.99 -47.03 -11.16
C SER A 346 24.36 -46.78 -11.77
N ASP A 347 25.02 -45.66 -11.44
CA ASP A 347 26.47 -45.60 -11.49
C ASP A 347 27.04 -44.91 -10.25
N HIS A 348 27.93 -45.67 -9.60
CA HIS A 348 28.86 -45.25 -8.58
C HIS A 348 30.05 -44.53 -9.21
N ARG A 349 30.54 -43.47 -8.56
CA ARG A 349 31.94 -43.06 -8.67
C ARG A 349 32.51 -42.83 -7.28
N MET A 350 33.40 -43.75 -6.90
CA MET A 350 34.40 -43.62 -5.84
C MET A 350 35.74 -43.28 -6.50
N CYS A 351 36.52 -42.39 -5.89
CA CYS A 351 37.96 -42.47 -5.63
C CYS A 351 38.46 -41.09 -5.16
N VAL A 352 38.98 -40.95 -3.92
CA VAL A 352 40.42 -40.98 -3.52
C VAL A 352 41.16 -39.74 -4.04
N GLY A 353 41.91 -38.94 -3.27
CA GLY A 353 42.38 -38.96 -1.88
C GLY A 353 43.51 -37.91 -1.72
N GLY A 354 43.93 -37.67 -0.47
CA GLY A 354 45.16 -36.94 -0.09
C GLY A 354 44.97 -35.43 0.12
N GLY A 355 45.46 -34.76 1.16
CA GLY A 355 46.40 -35.13 2.22
C GLY A 355 47.27 -33.90 2.58
N GLY A 356 47.48 -33.65 3.87
CA GLY A 356 48.42 -32.67 4.43
C GLY A 356 47.86 -31.24 4.56
N GLY A 357 48.07 -30.45 5.61
CA GLY A 357 49.03 -30.49 6.73
C GLY A 357 49.53 -29.05 6.99
N GLY A 358 49.66 -28.64 8.25
CA GLY A 358 50.18 -27.32 8.70
C GLY A 358 49.06 -26.38 9.17
N LEU A 359 48.81 -26.08 10.45
CA LEU A 359 49.69 -25.71 11.58
C LEU A 359 50.62 -24.54 11.21
N PHE A 360 50.18 -23.30 11.51
CA PHE A 360 51.01 -22.26 12.11
C PHE A 360 50.15 -21.23 12.86
N SER A 361 50.43 -21.17 14.16
CA SER A 361 50.08 -20.14 15.14
C SER A 361 51.03 -18.95 15.03
N HIS A 362 50.50 -17.72 15.14
CA HIS A 362 51.03 -16.60 15.94
C HIS A 362 50.47 -15.26 15.44
N SER A 363 49.70 -14.57 16.27
CA SER A 363 49.65 -13.10 16.26
C SER A 363 49.82 -12.62 17.70
N ASN A 364 50.94 -11.94 17.90
CA ASN A 364 51.29 -11.25 19.13
C ASN A 364 50.40 -10.03 19.31
N GLU A 365 49.95 -9.85 20.55
CA GLU A 365 49.59 -8.57 21.14
C GLU A 365 50.85 -7.69 21.27
N MET A 366 50.72 -6.41 20.94
CA MET A 366 51.58 -5.38 21.53
C MET A 366 50.84 -4.03 21.49
N GLU A 367 50.48 -3.57 22.67
CA GLU A 367 50.12 -2.20 23.01
C GLU A 367 51.39 -1.33 23.11
N ASN A 368 51.28 -0.08 22.68
CA ASN A 368 51.87 1.15 23.28
C ASN A 368 51.72 2.28 22.25
N GLU A 369 50.89 3.29 22.51
CA GLU A 369 51.16 4.50 23.31
C GLU A 369 52.01 5.58 22.59
N SER A 370 51.33 6.73 22.43
CA SER A 370 51.76 8.13 22.59
C SER A 370 52.61 8.86 21.54
N ASP A 371 52.24 10.15 21.45
CA ASP A 371 52.94 11.34 20.96
C ASP A 371 52.81 11.71 19.48
N VAL A 372 51.92 12.66 19.15
CA VAL A 372 52.08 14.14 19.18
C VAL A 372 52.97 14.63 18.04
N ASP A 373 52.33 15.24 17.03
CA ASP A 373 52.91 16.42 16.39
C ASP A 373 51.84 17.32 15.73
N ARG A 374 51.97 18.62 16.03
CA ARG A 374 51.26 19.78 15.46
C ARG A 374 52.08 20.33 14.28
N ILE A 375 51.43 21.04 13.33
CA ILE A 375 51.85 22.21 12.52
C ILE A 375 50.84 22.33 11.34
N THR A 376 49.88 23.28 11.34
CA THR A 376 49.83 24.61 10.64
C THR A 376 50.17 24.55 9.13
N HIS A 377 49.43 25.07 8.14
CA HIS A 377 48.66 26.31 7.90
C HIS A 377 47.44 25.97 6.98
N GLU A 378 46.40 26.77 6.70
CA GLU A 378 46.42 28.10 6.07
C GLU A 378 45.00 28.69 6.00
N ARG A 379 44.91 30.01 6.20
CA ARG A 379 43.71 30.87 6.08
C ARG A 379 43.50 31.25 4.61
N GLN A 380 42.26 31.25 4.13
CA GLN A 380 41.84 32.15 3.05
C GLN A 380 40.58 32.93 3.44
N THR A 381 40.66 34.21 3.11
CA THR A 381 39.73 35.32 3.41
C THR A 381 38.69 35.50 2.30
N THR A 382 37.50 35.92 2.74
CA THR A 382 36.37 36.66 2.11
C THR A 382 36.49 37.17 0.66
N PRO A 383 35.33 37.39 -0.01
CA PRO A 383 34.89 38.78 -0.10
C PRO A 383 33.42 39.04 0.23
N ASP A 384 33.29 40.19 0.88
CA ASP A 384 32.13 41.00 1.23
C ASP A 384 31.37 41.49 -0.02
N TRP A 385 30.04 41.37 -0.03
CA TRP A 385 29.17 42.07 -0.97
C TRP A 385 28.02 42.72 -0.18
N GLY A 386 28.30 43.94 0.29
CA GLY A 386 27.28 44.91 0.64
C GLY A 386 26.62 45.46 -0.63
N GLY A 387 25.30 45.49 -0.64
CA GLY A 387 24.50 46.10 -1.68
C GLY A 387 23.13 46.47 -1.13
N GLY A 388 23.04 47.68 -0.57
CA GLY A 388 21.76 48.24 -0.14
C GLY A 388 20.85 48.48 -1.33
N TYR A 389 19.55 48.27 -1.13
CA TYR A 389 18.52 48.86 -1.96
C TYR A 389 17.47 49.56 -1.10
N GLU A 390 17.22 50.78 -1.55
CA GLU A 390 16.40 51.82 -0.99
C GLU A 390 14.92 51.45 -0.95
N SER A 391 14.24 52.01 0.05
CA SER A 391 12.79 52.00 0.21
C SER A 391 12.24 53.34 -0.26
N ILE A 392 11.35 53.35 -1.27
CA ILE A 392 10.40 54.45 -1.54
C ILE A 392 9.14 53.88 -2.27
N PRO A 393 8.00 54.61 -2.42
CA PRO A 393 6.82 54.44 -1.58
C PRO A 393 5.55 54.05 -2.38
N SER A 394 4.49 53.74 -1.63
CA SER A 394 3.10 53.62 -2.06
C SER A 394 2.62 54.82 -2.90
N THR A 395 2.00 54.56 -4.05
CA THR A 395 1.12 55.52 -4.74
C THR A 395 -0.15 54.81 -5.18
N GLU A 396 -1.28 55.24 -4.62
CA GLU A 396 -2.63 54.94 -5.07
C GLU A 396 -2.86 55.57 -6.45
N SER A 397 -3.47 54.83 -7.37
CA SER A 397 -4.20 55.45 -8.48
C SER A 397 -5.37 54.56 -8.92
N ASN A 398 -6.56 55.03 -8.59
CA ASN A 398 -7.84 54.67 -9.19
C ASN A 398 -7.77 54.71 -10.71
N LEU A 399 -8.06 53.60 -11.38
CA LEU A 399 -8.45 53.58 -12.79
C LEU A 399 -9.69 52.69 -12.96
N ASN A 400 -10.82 53.38 -13.17
CA ASN A 400 -12.06 52.83 -13.71
C ASN A 400 -11.79 52.21 -15.09
N ILE A 401 -12.04 50.91 -15.23
CA ILE A 401 -12.09 50.23 -16.52
C ILE A 401 -13.54 49.73 -16.71
N PRO A 402 -14.23 50.13 -17.79
CA PRO A 402 -15.58 49.65 -18.10
C PRO A 402 -15.55 48.20 -18.63
N PRO A 403 -16.66 47.44 -18.54
CA PRO A 403 -16.67 46.03 -18.90
C PRO A 403 -16.70 45.87 -20.44
N PRO A 404 -15.97 44.89 -21.01
CA PRO A 404 -16.16 44.53 -22.39
C PRO A 404 -17.40 43.64 -22.56
N SER A 405 -18.20 44.06 -23.52
CA SER A 405 -19.41 43.47 -24.07
C SER A 405 -19.25 42.03 -24.54
N SER A 406 -20.34 41.28 -24.36
CA SER A 406 -20.74 40.04 -25.02
C SER A 406 -20.22 39.89 -26.46
N MET A 407 -19.47 38.81 -26.69
CA MET A 407 -19.39 38.17 -28.00
C MET A 407 -19.75 36.70 -27.83
N ASP A 408 -20.90 36.35 -28.41
CA ASP A 408 -21.34 34.99 -28.65
C ASP A 408 -20.39 34.33 -29.65
N HIS A 409 -19.71 33.27 -29.22
CA HIS A 409 -19.10 32.30 -30.12
C HIS A 409 -19.60 30.91 -29.73
N GLU A 410 -20.66 30.46 -30.42
CA GLU A 410 -20.98 29.05 -30.57
C GLU A 410 -19.79 28.36 -31.24
N VAL A 411 -19.02 27.60 -30.46
CA VAL A 411 -18.03 26.66 -30.98
C VAL A 411 -18.66 25.28 -30.97
N ASN A 412 -19.11 24.85 -32.14
CA ASN A 412 -19.60 23.52 -32.42
C ASN A 412 -18.41 22.54 -32.46
N LEU A 413 -18.17 21.83 -31.35
CA LEU A 413 -17.12 20.81 -31.22
C LEU A 413 -17.71 19.40 -31.41
N HIS A 414 -17.89 19.01 -32.67
CA HIS A 414 -17.98 17.61 -33.07
C HIS A 414 -16.70 17.25 -33.82
N SER A 415 -15.72 16.73 -33.08
CA SER A 415 -14.58 16.01 -33.66
C SER A 415 -14.65 14.56 -33.20
N GLU A 416 -15.15 13.70 -34.07
CA GLU A 416 -14.98 12.24 -33.98
C GLU A 416 -13.48 11.92 -34.15
N GLU A 417 -12.80 11.59 -33.05
CA GLU A 417 -11.46 10.99 -33.12
C GLU A 417 -11.60 9.48 -33.32
N GLU A 418 -11.53 9.06 -34.59
CA GLU A 418 -11.40 7.67 -34.99
C GLU A 418 -10.00 7.14 -34.63
N TYR A 419 -9.91 6.30 -33.60
CA TYR A 419 -8.66 5.66 -33.19
C TYR A 419 -8.31 4.53 -34.16
N GLY A 420 -7.28 4.74 -34.97
CA GLY A 420 -6.72 3.72 -35.87
C GLY A 420 -6.12 2.51 -35.12
N PRO A 421 -6.08 1.32 -35.76
CA PRO A 421 -5.63 0.09 -35.13
C PRO A 421 -4.12 0.09 -34.91
N THR A 422 -3.68 -0.16 -33.67
CA THR A 422 -2.28 -0.43 -33.34
C THR A 422 -1.80 -1.72 -34.01
N GLN A 423 -1.01 -1.60 -35.07
CA GLN A 423 -0.31 -2.73 -35.67
C GLN A 423 0.88 -3.14 -34.79
N ASN A 424 0.71 -4.21 -34.00
CA ASN A 424 1.80 -4.94 -33.37
C ASN A 424 1.85 -6.36 -33.93
N THR A 425 2.45 -6.54 -35.10
CA THR A 425 2.81 -7.86 -35.65
C THR A 425 4.18 -7.81 -36.33
N LYS A 426 5.25 -7.67 -35.54
CA LYS A 426 6.57 -8.16 -35.95
C LYS A 426 6.90 -9.42 -35.15
N ARG A 427 6.53 -10.58 -35.70
CA ARG A 427 7.14 -11.86 -35.31
C ARG A 427 8.55 -11.91 -35.92
N PRO A 428 9.60 -12.22 -35.14
CA PRO A 428 10.90 -12.53 -35.72
C PRO A 428 10.82 -13.86 -36.50
N LYS A 429 11.43 -13.89 -37.69
CA LYS A 429 11.61 -15.13 -38.46
C LYS A 429 12.62 -16.03 -37.73
N SER A 430 12.23 -17.28 -37.49
CA SER A 430 13.13 -18.35 -37.03
C SER A 430 14.16 -18.65 -38.12
N ILE A 431 15.43 -18.81 -37.74
CA ILE A 431 16.56 -19.15 -38.63
C ILE A 431 17.05 -20.57 -38.33
N PHE A 432 16.15 -21.45 -37.90
CA PHE A 432 16.44 -22.88 -37.80
C PHE A 432 15.40 -23.62 -38.62
N ASP A 433 15.80 -23.95 -39.85
CA ASP A 433 15.56 -25.25 -40.46
C ASP A 433 16.47 -26.29 -39.80
#